data_AF-A0A969EEF2-F1
#
_entry.id   AF-A0A969EEF2-F1
#
_cell.length_a   1.000
_cell.length_b   1.000
_cell.length_c   1.000
_cell.angle_alpha   90.00
_cell.angle_beta   90.00
_cell.angle_gamma   90.00
#
_symmetry.space_group_name_H-M   'P 1'
#
loop_
_entity.id
_entity.type
_entity.pdbx_description
1 polymer ?
#
loop_
_entity_poly.entity_id
_entity_poly.type
_entity_poly.pdbx_seq_one_letter_code
_entity_poly.pdbx_strand_id
1 'polypeptide(L)'
;MLTAQDLDNKRAIADSTYHLGKLYQYQGQIKPAKKSFKEAGSLATAIQAWDLAYLSHAELAKLLQKAGDLAQSGRAYQAAIADLEYVRSSLLTVDHPFSYREEIDPVHRSYMQLLLSSPQPDLKAVIRTNEQLQIAQVENYLRCGRLDLVSLEQLRGQTQTPTVIHILQLGDQVEILVSTDKGIYRHSTPAAPVIKHLEFLSVNIDAGLDRTGIVLLDYASALYNALIAPIKPYLPESGTLIFVLDGDFQAIPMAMLWDGEQFLVENYSITNALGSKVA
;
A
#
# COMPACT_ATOMS: atom_id res chain seq x y z
N MET A 1 23.05 -28.75 17.03
CA MET A 1 21.58 -28.65 17.05
C MET A 1 21.21 -27.80 18.26
N LEU A 2 20.37 -26.78 18.10
CA LEU A 2 19.83 -26.03 19.23
C LEU A 2 18.70 -26.85 19.86
N THR A 3 18.63 -26.90 21.19
CA THR A 3 17.51 -27.52 21.89
C THR A 3 16.29 -26.59 21.85
N ALA A 4 15.09 -27.11 22.13
CA ALA A 4 13.88 -26.28 22.27
C ALA A 4 14.06 -25.18 23.34
N GLN A 5 14.78 -25.48 24.41
CA GLN A 5 15.09 -24.55 25.49
C GLN A 5 16.08 -23.46 25.05
N ASP A 6 17.05 -23.78 24.20
CA ASP A 6 17.95 -22.78 23.62
C ASP A 6 17.22 -21.81 22.67
N LEU A 7 16.24 -22.32 21.92
CA LEU A 7 15.42 -21.50 21.02
C LEU A 7 14.49 -20.56 21.80
N ASP A 8 13.85 -21.07 22.85
CA ASP A 8 12.96 -20.28 23.71
C ASP A 8 13.72 -19.15 24.42
N ASN A 9 14.91 -19.46 24.95
CA ASN A 9 15.79 -18.46 25.55
C ASN A 9 16.22 -17.38 24.54
N LYS A 10 16.60 -17.76 23.32
CA LYS A 10 16.95 -16.79 22.27
C LYS A 10 15.77 -15.94 21.83
N ARG A 11 14.56 -16.50 21.79
CA ARG A 11 13.35 -15.74 21.49
C ARG A 11 13.07 -14.70 22.58
N ALA A 12 13.16 -15.08 23.85
CA ALA A 12 13.02 -14.14 24.96
C ALA A 12 14.09 -13.03 24.94
N ILE A 13 15.33 -13.36 24.56
CA ILE A 13 16.39 -12.35 24.36
C ILE A 13 16.02 -11.39 23.22
N ALA A 14 15.57 -11.90 22.07
CA ALA A 14 15.17 -11.05 20.95
C ALA A 14 14.00 -10.11 21.33
N ASP A 15 12.98 -10.66 22.00
CA ASP A 15 11.80 -9.93 22.44
C ASP A 15 12.14 -8.83 23.47
N SER A 16 12.89 -9.17 24.52
CA SER A 16 13.37 -8.19 25.50
C SER A 16 14.25 -7.11 24.87
N THR A 17 15.08 -7.45 23.88
CA THR A 17 15.90 -6.48 23.13
C THR A 17 15.03 -5.55 22.28
N TYR A 18 13.97 -6.06 21.65
CA TYR A 18 12.99 -5.25 20.92
C TYR A 18 12.30 -4.24 21.86
N HIS A 19 11.80 -4.71 23.00
CA HIS A 19 11.14 -3.84 23.98
C HIS A 19 12.10 -2.80 24.59
N LEU A 20 13.36 -3.16 24.80
CA LEU A 20 14.40 -2.19 25.19
C LEU A 20 14.58 -1.09 24.13
N GLY A 21 14.52 -1.46 22.84
CA GLY A 21 14.50 -0.51 21.73
C GLY A 21 13.33 0.47 21.80
N LYS A 22 12.11 -0.03 22.09
CA LYS A 22 10.91 0.81 22.29
C LYS A 22 11.07 1.77 23.47
N LEU A 23 11.64 1.31 24.59
CA LEU A 23 11.91 2.15 25.75
C LEU A 23 12.91 3.27 25.42
N TYR A 24 14.00 2.94 24.73
CA TYR A 24 14.95 3.96 24.27
C TYR A 24 14.31 4.95 23.30
N GLN A 25 13.48 4.49 22.37
CA GLN A 25 12.74 5.35 21.45
C GLN A 25 11.81 6.31 22.20
N TYR A 26 11.06 5.82 23.19
CA TYR A 26 10.17 6.64 24.03
C TYR A 26 10.94 7.73 24.80
N GLN A 27 12.16 7.43 25.24
CA GLN A 27 13.04 8.38 25.92
C GLN A 27 13.81 9.32 24.96
N GLY A 28 13.57 9.24 23.65
CA GLY A 28 14.30 10.02 22.65
C GLY A 28 15.74 9.57 22.40
N GLN A 29 16.15 8.42 22.94
CA GLN A 29 17.50 7.85 22.77
C GLN A 29 17.62 7.10 21.43
N ILE A 30 17.69 7.85 20.33
CA ILE A 30 17.63 7.29 18.97
C ILE A 30 18.75 6.28 18.67
N LYS A 31 20.00 6.57 19.07
CA LYS A 31 21.15 5.67 18.79
C LYS A 31 21.00 4.31 19.50
N PRO A 32 20.77 4.25 20.83
CA PRO A 32 20.47 2.99 21.51
C PRO A 32 19.25 2.25 20.96
N ALA A 33 18.17 2.97 20.60
CA ALA A 33 16.98 2.37 20.02
C ALA A 33 17.28 1.67 18.69
N LYS A 34 17.97 2.35 17.76
CA LYS A 34 18.39 1.77 16.47
C LYS A 34 19.24 0.50 16.65
N LYS A 35 20.19 0.53 17.60
CA LYS A 35 21.03 -0.63 17.91
C LYS A 35 20.19 -1.82 18.38
N SER A 36 19.30 -1.56 19.34
CA SER A 36 18.44 -2.59 19.93
C SER A 36 17.53 -3.23 18.87
N PHE A 37 16.85 -2.45 18.04
CA PHE A 37 16.01 -3.01 16.97
C PHE A 37 16.81 -3.81 15.94
N LYS A 38 18.02 -3.37 15.58
CA LYS A 38 18.89 -4.12 14.67
C LYS A 38 19.30 -5.47 15.26
N GLU A 39 19.68 -5.49 16.54
CA GLU A 39 20.10 -6.72 17.24
C GLU A 39 18.92 -7.68 17.43
N ALA A 40 17.76 -7.17 17.87
CA ALA A 40 16.53 -7.93 18.00
C ALA A 40 16.11 -8.56 16.66
N GLY A 41 16.04 -7.76 15.59
CA GLY A 41 15.66 -8.25 14.26
C GLY A 41 16.63 -9.30 13.70
N SER A 42 17.93 -9.09 13.87
CA SER A 42 18.95 -10.07 13.43
C SER A 42 18.84 -11.40 14.18
N LEU A 43 18.66 -11.34 15.50
CA LEU A 43 18.50 -12.55 16.33
C LEU A 43 17.17 -13.26 16.00
N ALA A 44 16.07 -12.52 15.88
CA ALA A 44 14.76 -13.04 15.55
C ALA A 44 14.76 -13.74 14.18
N THR A 45 15.37 -13.13 13.16
CA THR A 45 15.57 -13.73 11.83
C THR A 45 16.34 -15.05 11.94
N ALA A 46 17.44 -15.06 12.70
CA ALA A 46 18.31 -16.23 12.83
C ALA A 46 17.63 -17.44 13.49
N ILE A 47 16.63 -17.20 14.35
CA ILE A 47 15.82 -18.25 15.00
C ILE A 47 14.44 -18.44 14.37
N GLN A 48 14.17 -17.78 13.22
CA GLN A 48 12.90 -17.85 12.50
C GLN A 48 11.69 -17.36 13.33
N ALA A 49 11.91 -16.44 14.26
CA ALA A 49 10.87 -15.71 14.98
C ALA A 49 10.39 -14.52 14.12
N TRP A 50 9.73 -14.83 13.00
CA TRP A 50 9.38 -13.86 11.96
C TRP A 50 8.46 -12.74 12.44
N ASP A 51 7.59 -13.04 13.40
CA ASP A 51 6.73 -12.07 14.08
C ASP A 51 7.54 -11.00 14.82
N LEU A 52 8.61 -11.38 15.52
CA LEU A 52 9.52 -10.42 16.17
C LEU A 52 10.47 -9.74 15.17
N ALA A 53 10.85 -10.44 14.11
CA ALA A 53 11.74 -9.92 13.07
C ALA A 53 11.10 -8.74 12.33
N TYR A 54 9.86 -8.89 11.84
CA TYR A 54 9.20 -7.79 11.12
C TYR A 54 8.98 -6.57 12.01
N LEU A 55 8.54 -6.77 13.26
CA LEU A 55 8.32 -5.68 14.21
C LEU A 55 9.62 -4.88 14.43
N SER A 56 10.72 -5.60 14.64
CA SER A 56 12.04 -4.99 14.84
C SER A 56 12.53 -4.24 13.61
N HIS A 57 12.41 -4.84 12.42
CA HIS A 57 12.82 -4.19 11.18
C HIS A 57 11.95 -2.97 10.82
N ALA A 58 10.64 -3.04 11.08
CA ALA A 58 9.72 -1.92 10.85
C ALA A 58 10.03 -0.72 11.76
N GLU A 59 10.28 -0.94 13.06
CA GLU A 59 10.67 0.14 13.98
C GLU A 59 12.04 0.72 13.65
N LEU A 60 13.01 -0.13 13.27
CA LEU A 60 14.30 0.31 12.77
C LEU A 60 14.14 1.21 11.52
N ALA A 61 13.30 0.80 10.57
CA ALA A 61 13.04 1.55 9.34
C ALA A 61 12.44 2.93 9.62
N LYS A 62 11.42 3.00 10.49
CA LYS A 62 10.79 4.26 10.93
C LYS A 62 11.79 5.20 11.60
N LEU A 63 12.65 4.67 12.49
CA LEU A 63 13.69 5.47 13.14
C LEU A 63 14.75 5.98 12.16
N LEU A 64 15.17 5.15 11.21
CA LEU A 64 16.13 5.52 10.17
C LEU A 64 15.56 6.62 9.26
N GLN A 65 14.29 6.51 8.90
CA GLN A 65 13.58 7.51 8.10
C GLN A 65 13.54 8.86 8.82
N LYS A 66 13.13 8.89 10.09
CA LYS A 66 13.12 10.11 10.91
C LYS A 66 14.51 10.72 11.08
N ALA A 67 15.57 9.91 11.05
CA ALA A 67 16.95 10.35 11.12
C ALA A 67 17.53 10.80 9.76
N GLY A 68 16.77 10.71 8.66
CA GLY A 68 17.21 11.06 7.31
C GLY A 68 18.07 10.00 6.62
N ASP A 69 18.29 8.83 7.24
CA ASP A 69 19.05 7.72 6.65
C ASP A 69 18.15 6.86 5.75
N LEU A 70 17.71 7.47 4.65
CA LEU A 70 16.70 6.91 3.74
C LEU A 70 17.13 5.58 3.12
N ALA A 71 18.42 5.42 2.81
CA ALA A 71 18.95 4.20 2.20
C ALA A 71 18.88 3.00 3.15
N GLN A 72 19.29 3.17 4.42
CA GLN A 72 19.14 2.12 5.42
C GLN A 72 17.68 1.91 5.80
N SER A 73 16.88 2.97 5.86
CA SER A 73 15.43 2.87 6.11
C SER A 73 14.75 1.98 5.06
N GLY A 74 15.06 2.19 3.78
CA GLY A 74 14.53 1.38 2.68
C GLY A 74 14.91 -0.10 2.82
N ARG A 75 16.17 -0.41 3.16
CA ARG A 75 16.60 -1.80 3.44
C ARG A 75 15.84 -2.42 4.61
N ALA A 76 15.62 -1.67 5.68
CA ALA A 76 14.89 -2.15 6.84
C ALA A 76 13.41 -2.38 6.54
N TYR A 77 12.76 -1.51 5.74
CA TYR A 77 11.40 -1.76 5.26
C TYR A 77 11.31 -3.00 4.38
N GLN A 78 12.24 -3.18 3.44
CA GLN A 78 12.30 -4.38 2.60
C GLN A 78 12.44 -5.65 3.44
N ALA A 79 13.30 -5.63 4.47
CA ALA A 79 13.45 -6.75 5.39
C ALA A 79 12.15 -7.02 6.16
N ALA A 80 11.49 -5.98 6.68
CA ALA A 80 10.21 -6.12 7.39
C ALA A 80 9.12 -6.72 6.48
N ILE A 81 9.00 -6.27 5.24
CA ILE A 81 8.03 -6.80 4.27
C ILE A 81 8.34 -8.26 3.92
N ALA A 82 9.62 -8.61 3.74
CA ALA A 82 10.02 -9.99 3.49
C ALA A 82 9.71 -10.91 4.69
N ASP A 83 9.95 -10.46 5.92
CA ASP A 83 9.61 -11.23 7.13
C ASP A 83 8.10 -11.47 7.23
N LEU A 84 7.28 -10.47 6.89
CA LEU A 84 5.82 -10.60 6.87
C LEU A 84 5.33 -11.72 5.97
N GLU A 85 6.04 -12.06 4.88
CA GLU A 85 5.67 -13.18 4.01
C GLU A 85 5.62 -14.54 4.75
N TYR A 86 6.41 -14.68 5.81
CA TYR A 86 6.45 -15.88 6.66
C TYR A 86 5.47 -15.86 7.82
N VAL A 87 5.06 -14.68 8.28
CA VAL A 87 4.06 -14.55 9.36
C VAL A 87 2.63 -14.68 8.81
N ARG A 88 2.39 -14.33 7.54
CA ARG A 88 1.06 -14.26 6.91
C ARG A 88 0.21 -15.53 7.08
N SER A 89 0.78 -16.73 6.98
CA SER A 89 0.02 -17.97 7.21
C SER A 89 -0.33 -18.22 8.67
N SER A 90 0.50 -17.74 9.59
CA SER A 90 0.35 -17.93 11.05
C SER A 90 -0.54 -16.87 11.68
N LEU A 91 -0.59 -15.65 11.12
CA LEU A 91 -1.44 -14.55 11.60
C LEU A 91 -2.95 -14.84 11.43
N LEU A 92 -3.32 -15.73 10.52
CA LEU A 92 -4.71 -16.15 10.30
C LEU A 92 -5.28 -16.95 11.48
N THR A 93 -4.42 -17.48 12.35
CA THR A 93 -4.80 -18.28 13.52
C THR A 93 -4.96 -17.47 14.80
N VAL A 94 -4.60 -16.17 14.76
CA VAL A 94 -4.75 -15.24 15.89
C VAL A 94 -5.99 -14.40 15.62
N ASP A 95 -6.99 -14.50 16.51
CA ASP A 95 -8.35 -13.95 16.39
C ASP A 95 -8.44 -12.40 16.44
N HIS A 96 -7.60 -11.68 15.70
CA HIS A 96 -7.51 -10.21 15.79
C HIS A 96 -7.37 -9.52 14.42
N PRO A 97 -8.46 -9.36 13.64
CA PRO A 97 -8.51 -8.51 12.43
C PRO A 97 -7.91 -7.10 12.60
N PHE A 98 -7.96 -6.57 13.83
CA PHE A 98 -7.43 -5.23 14.18
C PHE A 98 -5.90 -5.13 14.03
N SER A 99 -5.15 -6.20 14.27
CA SER A 99 -3.67 -6.19 14.17
C SER A 99 -3.17 -5.91 12.76
N TYR A 100 -3.87 -6.39 11.72
CA TYR A 100 -3.42 -6.26 10.35
C TYR A 100 -3.43 -4.80 9.84
N ARG A 101 -4.53 -4.07 10.04
CA ARG A 101 -4.62 -2.64 9.67
C ARG A 101 -3.69 -1.75 10.49
N GLU A 102 -3.41 -2.11 11.73
CA GLU A 102 -2.58 -1.30 12.63
C GLU A 102 -1.08 -1.61 12.51
N GLU A 103 -0.71 -2.82 12.08
CA GLU A 103 0.69 -3.27 12.09
C GLU A 103 1.26 -3.54 10.71
N ILE A 104 0.48 -4.06 9.75
CA ILE A 104 0.99 -4.50 8.44
C ILE A 104 0.81 -3.42 7.37
N ASP A 105 -0.39 -2.86 7.26
CA ASP A 105 -0.70 -1.76 6.35
C ASP A 105 0.29 -0.59 6.47
N PRO A 106 0.60 -0.10 7.69
CA PRO A 106 1.49 1.04 7.85
C PRO A 106 2.91 0.76 7.38
N VAL A 107 3.40 -0.48 7.41
CA VAL A 107 4.76 -0.82 6.97
C VAL A 107 4.88 -0.65 5.46
N HIS A 108 3.94 -1.22 4.70
CA HIS A 108 3.90 -1.09 3.23
C HIS A 108 3.71 0.36 2.81
N ARG A 109 2.73 1.06 3.42
CA ARG A 109 2.46 2.49 3.14
C ARG A 109 3.66 3.38 3.43
N SER A 110 4.33 3.19 4.57
CA SER A 110 5.53 3.98 4.92
C SER A 110 6.68 3.71 3.93
N TYR A 111 6.84 2.47 3.46
CA TYR A 111 7.84 2.15 2.46
C TYR A 111 7.53 2.79 1.11
N MET A 112 6.27 2.75 0.64
CA MET A 112 5.85 3.44 -0.58
C MET A 112 6.09 4.95 -0.49
N GLN A 113 5.72 5.58 0.63
CA GLN A 113 6.02 7.00 0.88
C GLN A 113 7.52 7.29 0.83
N LEU A 114 8.34 6.42 1.43
CA LEU A 114 9.80 6.55 1.37
C LEU A 114 10.30 6.48 -0.08
N LEU A 115 9.83 5.50 -0.86
CA LEU A 115 10.21 5.34 -2.26
C LEU A 115 9.85 6.58 -3.09
N LEU A 116 8.66 7.13 -2.87
CA LEU A 116 8.14 8.31 -3.57
C LEU A 116 8.80 9.63 -3.12
N SER A 117 9.47 9.65 -1.97
CA SER A 117 10.24 10.79 -1.47
C SER A 117 11.60 10.95 -2.16
N SER A 118 12.07 9.92 -2.88
CA SER A 118 13.31 9.99 -3.66
C SER A 118 13.18 10.96 -4.84
N PRO A 119 14.25 11.73 -5.19
CA PRO A 119 14.27 12.57 -6.40
C PRO A 119 14.03 11.79 -7.70
N GLN A 120 14.39 10.50 -7.72
CA GLN A 120 14.11 9.56 -8.79
C GLN A 120 13.43 8.34 -8.16
N PRO A 121 12.10 8.37 -8.00
CA PRO A 121 11.38 7.30 -7.32
C PRO A 121 11.31 6.07 -8.21
N ASP A 122 11.52 4.89 -7.60
CA ASP A 122 11.28 3.61 -8.27
C ASP A 122 9.77 3.30 -8.22
N LEU A 123 9.05 3.76 -9.25
CA LEU A 123 7.60 3.59 -9.35
C LEU A 123 7.19 2.11 -9.48
N LYS A 124 8.06 1.26 -10.04
CA LYS A 124 7.81 -0.19 -10.11
C LYS A 124 7.85 -0.81 -8.72
N ALA A 125 8.81 -0.40 -7.88
CA ALA A 125 8.86 -0.85 -6.50
C ALA A 125 7.62 -0.39 -5.71
N VAL A 126 7.10 0.82 -5.97
CA VAL A 126 5.85 1.30 -5.35
C VAL A 126 4.66 0.43 -5.75
N ILE A 127 4.48 0.18 -7.06
CA ILE A 127 3.40 -0.68 -7.57
C ILE A 127 3.48 -2.09 -6.98
N ARG A 128 4.67 -2.71 -7.00
CA ARG A 128 4.88 -4.05 -6.41
C ARG A 128 4.57 -4.08 -4.91
N THR A 129 4.94 -3.02 -4.17
CA THR A 129 4.65 -2.92 -2.74
C THR A 129 3.14 -2.80 -2.50
N ASN A 130 2.43 -2.03 -3.33
CA ASN A 130 0.98 -1.93 -3.26
C ASN A 130 0.30 -3.26 -3.61
N GLU A 131 0.79 -3.98 -4.61
CA GLU A 131 0.31 -5.34 -4.94
C GLU A 131 0.47 -6.27 -3.73
N GLN A 132 1.65 -6.33 -3.13
CA GLN A 132 1.90 -7.14 -1.92
C GLN A 132 0.94 -6.79 -0.78
N LEU A 133 0.67 -5.50 -0.57
CA LEU A 133 -0.28 -5.00 0.41
C LEU A 133 -1.72 -5.46 0.13
N GLN A 134 -2.20 -5.31 -1.11
CA GLN A 134 -3.55 -5.72 -1.49
C GLN A 134 -3.75 -7.22 -1.36
N ILE A 135 -2.76 -8.03 -1.73
CA ILE A 135 -2.82 -9.50 -1.52
C ILE A 135 -2.98 -9.80 -0.03
N ALA A 136 -2.16 -9.16 0.80
CA ALA A 136 -2.16 -9.39 2.24
C ALA A 136 -3.48 -8.96 2.88
N GLN A 137 -4.11 -7.89 2.38
CA GLN A 137 -5.45 -7.46 2.78
C GLN A 137 -6.53 -8.47 2.41
N VAL A 138 -6.47 -9.05 1.20
CA VAL A 138 -7.43 -10.06 0.72
C VAL A 138 -7.29 -11.36 1.49
N GLU A 139 -6.07 -11.86 1.68
CA GLU A 139 -5.78 -13.06 2.49
C GLU A 139 -6.32 -12.89 3.92
N ASN A 140 -6.05 -11.73 4.52
CA ASN A 140 -6.60 -11.38 5.82
C ASN A 140 -8.14 -11.38 5.78
N TYR A 141 -8.78 -10.68 4.83
CA TYR A 141 -10.25 -10.61 4.74
C TYR A 141 -10.91 -11.99 4.58
N LEU A 142 -10.38 -12.81 3.66
CA LEU A 142 -10.92 -14.14 3.36
C LEU A 142 -10.59 -15.19 4.42
N ARG A 143 -9.67 -14.88 5.36
CA ARG A 143 -9.11 -15.85 6.32
C ARG A 143 -8.52 -17.08 5.65
N CYS A 144 -8.11 -16.95 4.39
CA CYS A 144 -7.51 -18.02 3.64
C CYS A 144 -5.99 -17.93 3.76
N GLY A 145 -5.32 -19.08 3.66
CA GLY A 145 -3.87 -19.12 3.52
C GLY A 145 -3.38 -18.38 2.27
N ARG A 146 -2.11 -18.57 1.95
CA ARG A 146 -1.46 -17.87 0.84
C ARG A 146 -2.23 -18.06 -0.48
N LEU A 147 -2.60 -16.95 -1.11
CA LEU A 147 -3.23 -16.97 -2.43
C LEU A 147 -2.16 -17.00 -3.52
N ASP A 148 -2.30 -17.92 -4.46
CA ASP A 148 -1.49 -17.93 -5.69
C ASP A 148 -2.04 -16.89 -6.66
N LEU A 149 -1.51 -15.67 -6.55
CA LEU A 149 -1.89 -14.55 -7.40
C LEU A 149 -0.75 -14.25 -8.39
N VAL A 150 -1.12 -14.07 -9.65
CA VAL A 150 -0.24 -13.64 -10.74
C VAL A 150 -0.33 -12.12 -10.85
N SER A 151 0.80 -11.42 -10.85
CA SER A 151 0.82 -9.97 -11.04
C SER A 151 0.27 -9.63 -12.43
N LEU A 152 -0.53 -8.56 -12.52
CA LEU A 152 -1.06 -8.09 -13.80
C LEU A 152 0.06 -7.75 -14.80
N GLU A 153 1.24 -7.36 -14.31
CA GLU A 153 2.41 -7.11 -15.16
C GLU A 153 2.89 -8.36 -15.92
N GLN A 154 2.75 -9.55 -15.32
CA GLN A 154 3.18 -10.82 -15.93
C GLN A 154 2.23 -11.27 -17.06
N LEU A 155 1.02 -10.71 -17.10
CA LEU A 155 0.02 -10.99 -18.14
C LEU A 155 0.13 -10.08 -19.36
N ARG A 156 1.07 -9.13 -19.38
CA ARG A 156 1.29 -8.14 -20.48
C ARG A 156 1.81 -8.73 -21.81
N GLY A 157 1.71 -10.05 -22.01
CA GLY A 157 2.18 -10.76 -23.20
C GLY A 157 1.17 -10.92 -24.34
N GLN A 158 -0.08 -10.43 -24.19
CA GLN A 158 -1.12 -10.52 -25.22
C GLN A 158 -1.48 -9.12 -25.71
N THR A 159 -1.57 -8.98 -27.03
CA THR A 159 -1.61 -7.75 -27.82
C THR A 159 -2.50 -6.64 -27.25
N GLN A 160 -1.88 -5.47 -27.02
CA GLN A 160 -2.32 -4.27 -26.29
C GLN A 160 -2.23 -4.39 -24.76
N THR A 161 -1.10 -3.93 -24.22
CA THR A 161 -0.93 -3.66 -22.79
C THR A 161 -1.97 -2.62 -22.36
N PRO A 162 -2.97 -2.96 -21.53
CA PRO A 162 -3.96 -1.99 -21.08
C PRO A 162 -3.30 -0.92 -20.20
N THR A 163 -3.81 0.30 -20.26
CA THR A 163 -3.38 1.38 -19.37
C THR A 163 -3.87 1.06 -17.95
N VAL A 164 -2.93 0.89 -17.03
CA VAL A 164 -3.23 0.59 -15.61
C VAL A 164 -3.02 1.85 -14.78
N ILE A 165 -4.05 2.25 -14.04
CA ILE A 165 -4.06 3.45 -13.19
C ILE A 165 -4.15 2.99 -11.74
N HIS A 166 -3.08 3.20 -10.98
CA HIS A 166 -3.08 2.99 -9.54
C HIS A 166 -3.46 4.31 -8.85
N ILE A 167 -4.44 4.28 -7.95
CA ILE A 167 -4.78 5.43 -7.10
C ILE A 167 -4.53 5.02 -5.66
N LEU A 168 -3.50 5.62 -5.06
CA LEU A 168 -2.96 5.23 -3.75
C LEU A 168 -3.14 6.37 -2.75
N GLN A 169 -3.71 6.09 -1.57
CA GLN A 169 -3.82 7.08 -0.50
C GLN A 169 -2.65 6.93 0.47
N LEU A 170 -1.66 7.82 0.37
CA LEU A 170 -0.42 7.72 1.13
C LEU A 170 -0.28 8.92 2.07
N GLY A 171 -0.94 8.84 3.23
CA GLY A 171 -0.92 9.89 4.24
C GLY A 171 -1.75 11.08 3.79
N ASP A 172 -1.12 12.25 3.62
CA ASP A 172 -1.76 13.49 3.20
C ASP A 172 -1.78 13.69 1.67
N GLN A 173 -1.30 12.70 0.90
CA GLN A 173 -1.27 12.72 -0.55
C GLN A 173 -2.05 11.55 -1.16
N VAL A 174 -2.62 11.80 -2.33
CA VAL A 174 -3.13 10.79 -3.25
C VAL A 174 -2.17 10.72 -4.42
N GLU A 175 -1.62 9.53 -4.62
CA GLU A 175 -0.62 9.25 -5.65
C GLU A 175 -1.26 8.45 -6.77
N ILE A 176 -1.17 8.99 -7.98
CA ILE A 176 -1.73 8.39 -9.19
C ILE A 176 -0.57 7.92 -10.07
N LEU A 177 -0.48 6.61 -10.28
CA LEU A 177 0.53 6.00 -11.13
C LEU A 177 -0.12 5.42 -12.38
N VAL A 178 0.28 5.90 -13.55
CA VAL A 178 -0.24 5.45 -14.85
C VAL A 178 0.82 4.62 -15.55
N SER A 179 0.59 3.32 -15.67
CA SER A 179 1.44 2.41 -16.41
C SER A 179 0.92 2.26 -17.84
N THR A 180 1.79 2.57 -18.80
CA THR A 180 1.54 2.41 -20.24
C THR A 180 2.63 1.55 -20.88
N ASP A 181 2.55 1.35 -22.20
CA ASP A 181 3.61 0.75 -23.02
C ASP A 181 4.89 1.59 -23.06
N LYS A 182 4.78 2.92 -22.86
CA LYS A 182 5.89 3.88 -22.91
C LYS A 182 6.59 4.08 -21.57
N GLY A 183 5.95 3.75 -20.45
CA GLY A 183 6.52 3.93 -19.13
C GLY A 183 5.48 4.07 -18.01
N ILE A 184 5.95 4.52 -16.85
CA ILE A 184 5.11 4.77 -15.67
C ILE A 184 5.19 6.25 -15.34
N TYR A 185 4.04 6.90 -15.28
CA TYR A 185 3.90 8.32 -15.01
C TYR A 185 3.25 8.53 -13.65
N ARG A 186 3.65 9.59 -12.94
CA ARG A 186 3.17 9.91 -11.59
C ARG A 186 2.49 11.28 -11.58
N HIS A 187 1.34 11.35 -10.92
CA HIS A 187 0.73 12.59 -10.47
C HIS A 187 0.44 12.49 -8.96
N SER A 188 0.58 13.60 -8.23
CA SER A 188 0.27 13.67 -6.80
C SER A 188 -0.65 14.85 -6.56
N THR A 189 -1.63 14.64 -5.69
CA THR A 189 -2.58 15.68 -5.28
C THR A 189 -2.88 15.56 -3.78
N PRO A 190 -3.15 16.67 -3.07
CA PRO A 190 -3.48 16.60 -1.64
C PRO A 190 -4.71 15.71 -1.39
N ALA A 191 -4.61 14.83 -0.39
CA ALA A 191 -5.67 13.86 -0.08
C ALA A 191 -6.93 14.54 0.47
N ALA A 192 -6.78 15.51 1.37
CA ALA A 192 -7.92 16.11 2.08
C ALA A 192 -9.09 16.58 1.18
N PRO A 193 -8.88 17.38 0.11
CA PRO A 193 -9.98 17.76 -0.78
C PRO A 193 -10.55 16.59 -1.58
N VAL A 194 -9.70 15.64 -1.99
CA VAL A 194 -10.11 14.46 -2.76
C VAL A 194 -11.00 13.56 -1.90
N ILE A 195 -10.55 13.18 -0.71
CA ILE A 195 -11.30 12.33 0.22
C ILE A 195 -12.61 12.99 0.63
N LYS A 196 -12.63 14.30 0.84
CA LYS A 196 -13.87 15.03 1.09
C LYS A 196 -14.88 14.85 -0.05
N HIS A 197 -14.47 15.09 -1.31
CA HIS A 197 -15.37 14.91 -2.45
C HIS A 197 -15.80 13.45 -2.64
N LEU A 198 -14.89 12.51 -2.32
CA LEU A 198 -15.14 11.08 -2.36
C LEU A 198 -16.23 10.67 -1.37
N GLU A 199 -16.14 11.11 -0.11
CA GLU A 199 -17.12 10.84 0.93
C GLU A 199 -18.50 11.40 0.55
N PHE A 200 -18.55 12.65 0.06
CA PHE A 200 -19.79 13.25 -0.38
C PHE A 200 -20.40 12.52 -1.58
N LEU A 201 -19.59 12.13 -2.56
CA LEU A 201 -20.07 11.37 -3.71
C LEU A 201 -20.65 10.02 -3.28
N SER A 202 -19.94 9.28 -2.41
CA SER A 202 -20.38 7.98 -1.90
C SER A 202 -21.73 8.07 -1.19
N VAL A 203 -21.87 9.02 -0.27
CA VAL A 203 -23.12 9.23 0.47
C VAL A 203 -24.29 9.57 -0.46
N ASN A 204 -24.06 10.41 -1.48
CA ASN A 204 -25.12 10.79 -2.41
C ASN A 204 -25.55 9.63 -3.32
N ILE A 205 -24.61 8.77 -3.72
CA ILE A 205 -24.90 7.55 -4.48
C ILE A 205 -25.70 6.57 -3.62
N ASP A 206 -25.23 6.27 -2.41
CA ASP A 206 -25.84 5.24 -1.55
C ASP A 206 -27.24 5.62 -1.07
N ALA A 207 -27.42 6.89 -0.69
CA ALA A 207 -28.68 7.34 -0.13
C ALA A 207 -29.68 7.83 -1.20
N GLY A 208 -29.28 7.88 -2.48
CA GLY A 208 -30.13 8.35 -3.58
C GLY A 208 -30.68 9.76 -3.36
N LEU A 209 -29.94 10.59 -2.61
CA LEU A 209 -30.41 11.89 -2.11
C LEU A 209 -30.43 12.94 -3.21
N ASP A 210 -29.56 12.81 -4.20
CA ASP A 210 -29.52 13.72 -5.34
C ASP A 210 -30.52 13.31 -6.42
N ARG A 211 -31.75 13.83 -6.29
CA ARG A 211 -32.82 13.59 -7.25
C ARG A 211 -32.67 14.37 -8.55
N THR A 212 -31.80 15.38 -8.59
CA THR A 212 -31.58 16.23 -9.78
C THR A 212 -30.28 15.90 -10.51
N GLY A 213 -29.36 15.18 -9.85
CA GLY A 213 -28.06 14.77 -10.40
C GLY A 213 -26.99 15.87 -10.39
N ILE A 214 -27.35 17.11 -10.00
CA ILE A 214 -26.46 18.27 -10.08
C ILE A 214 -25.35 18.19 -9.02
N VAL A 215 -25.70 17.79 -7.79
CA VAL A 215 -24.76 17.68 -6.68
C VAL A 215 -23.77 16.54 -6.93
N LEU A 216 -24.23 15.45 -7.54
CA LEU A 216 -23.41 14.34 -7.98
C LEU A 216 -22.39 14.77 -9.04
N LEU A 217 -22.80 15.57 -10.03
CA LEU A 217 -21.92 16.07 -11.09
C LEU A 217 -20.83 17.00 -10.56
N ASP A 218 -21.11 17.82 -9.53
CA ASP A 218 -20.09 18.67 -8.91
C ASP A 218 -18.96 17.85 -8.28
N TYR A 219 -19.32 16.81 -7.51
CA TYR A 219 -18.33 15.94 -6.88
C TYR A 219 -17.61 15.03 -7.88
N ALA A 220 -18.35 14.51 -8.88
CA ALA A 220 -17.77 13.74 -9.98
C ALA A 220 -16.76 14.57 -10.78
N SER A 221 -17.07 15.85 -11.06
CA SER A 221 -16.16 16.81 -11.70
C SER A 221 -14.93 17.07 -10.86
N ALA A 222 -15.12 17.33 -9.56
CA ALA A 222 -14.01 17.65 -8.68
C ALA A 222 -13.03 16.48 -8.56
N LEU A 223 -13.53 15.25 -8.49
CA LEU A 223 -12.72 14.05 -8.51
C LEU A 223 -12.06 13.82 -9.87
N TYR A 224 -12.77 14.00 -10.98
CA TYR A 224 -12.18 13.92 -12.32
C TYR A 224 -11.00 14.89 -12.48
N ASN A 225 -11.19 16.15 -12.08
CA ASN A 225 -10.19 17.19 -12.19
C ASN A 225 -8.95 16.93 -11.32
N ALA A 226 -9.13 16.28 -10.16
CA ALA A 226 -8.03 15.92 -9.27
C ALA A 226 -7.30 14.64 -9.71
N LEU A 227 -8.02 13.64 -10.24
CA LEU A 227 -7.50 12.28 -10.44
C LEU A 227 -7.17 11.96 -11.90
N ILE A 228 -7.99 12.44 -12.85
CA ILE A 228 -7.96 12.03 -14.25
C ILE A 228 -7.42 13.13 -15.17
N ALA A 229 -7.89 14.36 -15.02
CA ALA A 229 -7.45 15.47 -15.88
C ALA A 229 -5.92 15.64 -15.95
N PRO A 230 -5.16 15.53 -14.83
CA PRO A 230 -3.70 15.70 -14.85
C PRO A 230 -2.95 14.57 -15.57
N ILE A 231 -3.57 13.40 -15.70
CA ILE A 231 -2.97 12.22 -16.32
C ILE A 231 -3.49 11.95 -17.74
N LYS A 232 -4.45 12.74 -18.23
CA LYS A 232 -5.02 12.62 -19.59
C LYS A 232 -3.97 12.50 -20.72
N PRO A 233 -2.81 13.21 -20.69
CA PRO A 233 -1.77 13.05 -21.71
C PRO A 233 -1.15 11.64 -21.81
N TYR A 234 -1.33 10.81 -20.78
CA TYR A 234 -0.82 9.43 -20.71
C TYR A 234 -1.91 8.39 -20.94
N LEU A 235 -3.17 8.82 -21.11
CA LEU A 235 -4.28 7.93 -21.43
C LEU A 235 -4.39 7.75 -22.95
N PRO A 236 -4.85 6.58 -23.43
CA PRO A 236 -5.17 6.41 -24.84
C PRO A 236 -6.39 7.28 -25.22
N GLU A 237 -6.63 7.51 -26.51
CA GLU A 237 -7.84 8.25 -26.94
C GLU A 237 -9.13 7.46 -26.65
N SER A 238 -9.06 6.13 -26.71
CA SER A 238 -10.13 5.20 -26.35
C SER A 238 -9.53 3.84 -25.98
N GLY A 239 -10.33 2.97 -25.36
CA GLY A 239 -9.91 1.60 -25.01
C GLY A 239 -10.23 1.24 -23.57
N THR A 240 -9.47 0.31 -22.99
CA THR A 240 -9.69 -0.16 -21.60
C THR A 240 -8.75 0.55 -20.62
N LEU A 241 -9.34 1.14 -19.58
CA LEU A 241 -8.63 1.62 -18.40
C LEU A 241 -8.82 0.62 -17.26
N ILE A 242 -7.71 0.13 -16.72
CA ILE A 242 -7.72 -0.76 -15.55
C ILE A 242 -7.36 0.06 -14.33
N PHE A 243 -8.27 0.15 -13.36
CA PHE A 243 -8.02 0.84 -12.10
C PHE A 243 -7.61 -0.14 -11.01
N VAL A 244 -6.51 0.17 -10.34
CA VAL A 244 -6.07 -0.49 -9.10
C VAL A 244 -6.24 0.51 -7.96
N LEU A 245 -7.33 0.33 -7.22
CA LEU A 245 -7.81 1.31 -6.23
C LEU A 245 -7.42 0.89 -4.81
N ASP A 246 -6.93 1.86 -4.02
CA ASP A 246 -6.57 1.69 -2.62
C ASP A 246 -7.59 2.37 -1.69
N GLY A 247 -7.80 1.81 -0.50
CA GLY A 247 -8.60 2.42 0.57
C GLY A 247 -9.99 2.86 0.12
N ASP A 248 -10.34 4.11 0.45
CA ASP A 248 -11.68 4.67 0.21
C ASP A 248 -12.02 4.77 -1.29
N PHE A 249 -11.02 4.79 -2.17
CA PHE A 249 -11.23 4.81 -3.62
C PHE A 249 -11.91 3.55 -4.16
N GLN A 250 -11.84 2.42 -3.44
CA GLN A 250 -12.49 1.17 -3.85
C GLN A 250 -14.02 1.27 -3.88
N ALA A 251 -14.61 2.20 -3.14
CA ALA A 251 -16.06 2.42 -3.11
C ALA A 251 -16.59 3.25 -4.28
N ILE A 252 -15.70 3.86 -5.09
CA ILE A 252 -16.11 4.84 -6.10
C ILE A 252 -16.27 4.21 -7.48
N PRO A 253 -17.43 4.42 -8.14
CA PRO A 253 -17.59 4.07 -9.55
C PRO A 253 -16.78 5.04 -10.42
N MET A 254 -15.52 4.69 -10.74
CA MET A 254 -14.64 5.52 -11.59
C MET A 254 -15.26 5.86 -12.95
N ALA A 255 -16.19 5.02 -13.41
CA ALA A 255 -17.02 5.24 -14.59
C ALA A 255 -17.87 6.52 -14.57
N MET A 256 -18.23 7.00 -13.38
CA MET A 256 -19.07 8.17 -13.18
C MET A 256 -18.28 9.48 -13.03
N LEU A 257 -16.95 9.45 -13.11
CA LEU A 257 -16.16 10.68 -13.13
C LEU A 257 -16.49 11.46 -14.41
N TRP A 258 -16.75 12.75 -14.26
CA TRP A 258 -17.30 13.60 -15.32
C TRP A 258 -16.32 14.72 -15.67
N ASP A 259 -16.04 14.93 -16.95
CA ASP A 259 -15.04 15.91 -17.40
C ASP A 259 -15.60 17.32 -17.65
N GLY A 260 -16.88 17.53 -17.35
CA GLY A 260 -17.63 18.74 -17.66
C GLY A 260 -18.47 18.63 -18.94
N GLU A 261 -18.26 17.58 -19.74
CA GLU A 261 -19.06 17.28 -20.92
C GLU A 261 -19.55 15.83 -20.89
N GLN A 262 -18.66 14.87 -20.67
CA GLN A 262 -18.90 13.43 -20.75
C GLN A 262 -18.40 12.68 -19.52
N PHE A 263 -19.06 11.56 -19.21
CA PHE A 263 -18.57 10.62 -18.21
C PHE A 263 -17.40 9.80 -18.76
N LEU A 264 -16.51 9.34 -17.88
CA LEU A 264 -15.34 8.56 -18.26
C LEU A 264 -15.71 7.29 -19.04
N VAL A 265 -16.84 6.66 -18.70
CA VAL A 265 -17.35 5.46 -19.36
C VAL A 265 -17.76 5.69 -20.83
N GLU A 266 -18.01 6.93 -21.24
CA GLU A 266 -18.39 7.25 -22.62
C GLU A 266 -17.20 7.11 -23.59
N ASN A 267 -15.97 7.29 -23.09
CA ASN A 267 -14.74 7.21 -23.88
C ASN A 267 -13.92 5.94 -23.60
N TYR A 268 -14.16 5.28 -22.46
CA TYR A 268 -13.36 4.14 -22.01
C TYR A 268 -14.20 2.98 -21.50
N SER A 269 -13.77 1.76 -21.81
CA SER A 269 -14.14 0.58 -21.03
C SER A 269 -13.39 0.60 -19.70
N ILE A 270 -14.11 0.49 -18.59
CA ILE A 270 -13.52 0.65 -17.25
C ILE A 270 -13.57 -0.69 -16.54
N THR A 271 -12.43 -1.12 -16.00
CA THR A 271 -12.29 -2.35 -15.23
C THR A 271 -11.56 -2.05 -13.93
N ASN A 272 -12.09 -2.57 -12.82
CA ASN A 272 -11.39 -2.53 -11.54
C ASN A 272 -10.64 -3.85 -11.36
N ALA A 273 -9.42 -3.76 -10.85
CA ALA A 273 -8.62 -4.92 -10.50
C ALA A 273 -7.98 -4.73 -9.12
N LEU A 274 -7.83 -5.83 -8.40
CA LEU A 274 -6.74 -5.94 -7.45
C LEU A 274 -5.47 -5.96 -8.31
N GLY A 275 -4.36 -5.35 -7.87
CA GLY A 275 -3.11 -5.30 -8.66
C GLY A 275 -2.53 -6.67 -9.03
N SER A 276 -3.21 -7.75 -8.69
CA SER A 276 -2.94 -9.14 -9.06
C SER A 276 -4.24 -9.89 -9.36
N LYS A 277 -4.15 -10.98 -10.12
CA LYS A 277 -5.27 -11.87 -10.46
C LYS A 277 -5.01 -13.27 -9.88
N VAL A 278 -6.05 -13.98 -9.42
CA VAL A 278 -5.96 -15.40 -9.07
C VAL A 278 -5.53 -16.21 -10.28
N ALA A 279 -4.48 -17.02 -10.10
CA ALA A 279 -3.94 -17.93 -11.10
C ALA A 279 -4.99 -18.94 -11.59
#